data_AF-A0A075WIJ4-F1
#
_entry.id   AF-A0A075WIJ4-F1
#
_cell.length_a   1.000
_cell.length_b   1.000
_cell.length_c   1.000
_cell.angle_alpha   90.00
_cell.angle_beta   90.00
_cell.angle_gamma   90.00
#
_symmetry.space_group_name_H-M   'P 1'
#
loop_
_entity.id
_entity.type
_entity.pdbx_description
1 polymer ?
#
loop_
_entity_poly.entity_id
_entity_poly.type
_entity_poly.pdbx_seq_one_letter_code
_entity_poly.pdbx_strand_id
1 'polypeptide(L)'
;MRSPKSKITKINRIATSNIAEVALNITGDSGFSKIGRIVIAGNYSRKFEDARKILEKVSECNFKAEYLITCGGFVEFPWVNRDFDRLLEEAQAWCERLLNGIGIENITDYLTIGIDSYSNRTNLRKPHVELVGLYDVKTDRWHWTGKSYPTHDQEKGLLRAELDTHFVRLRDRVMVLGCHDLTMFNRRAIANAGGWRKETIKRFLSKAREFKPEVVLQHPHFTDSERTWLVSWRNLERMLDSVRHYASAGVYYREGGEKSKLDEVLKVTKKGRVIDLVFRL
;
A
#
# COMPACT_ATOMS: atom_id res chain seq x y z
N MET A 1 -8.79 -25.96 -32.55
CA MET A 1 -7.91 -24.76 -32.63
C MET A 1 -7.32 -24.48 -31.26
N ARG A 2 -6.00 -24.59 -31.09
CA ARG A 2 -5.30 -24.30 -29.82
C ARG A 2 -5.01 -22.79 -29.76
N SER A 3 -5.49 -22.13 -28.71
CA SER A 3 -5.17 -20.75 -28.36
C SER A 3 -3.64 -20.55 -28.27
N PRO A 4 -3.07 -19.46 -28.84
CA PRO A 4 -1.65 -19.21 -28.71
C PRO A 4 -1.32 -18.82 -27.27
N LYS A 5 -0.30 -19.47 -26.70
CA LYS A 5 0.27 -19.13 -25.40
C LYS A 5 0.88 -17.73 -25.47
N SER A 6 0.39 -16.80 -24.64
CA SER A 6 1.00 -15.48 -24.48
C SER A 6 2.44 -15.64 -24.02
N LYS A 7 3.40 -15.20 -24.84
CA LYS A 7 4.80 -15.08 -24.46
C LYS A 7 4.90 -14.00 -23.38
N ILE A 8 5.23 -14.38 -22.16
CA ILE A 8 5.62 -13.45 -21.10
C ILE A 8 6.99 -12.90 -21.52
N THR A 9 7.02 -11.66 -22.00
CA THR A 9 8.27 -10.97 -22.31
C THR A 9 8.81 -10.36 -21.02
N LYS A 10 9.80 -11.01 -20.38
CA LYS A 10 10.60 -10.36 -19.32
C LYS A 10 11.42 -9.25 -19.97
N ILE A 11 10.95 -8.01 -19.92
CA ILE A 11 11.74 -6.85 -20.29
C ILE A 11 12.47 -6.39 -19.03
N ASN A 12 13.74 -6.77 -18.88
CA ASN A 12 14.64 -6.13 -17.92
C ASN A 12 15.09 -4.79 -18.52
N ARG A 13 14.35 -3.71 -18.28
CA ARG A 13 14.84 -2.36 -18.53
C ARG A 13 15.45 -1.83 -17.25
N ILE A 14 16.79 -1.86 -17.20
CA ILE A 14 17.57 -1.17 -16.18
C ILE A 14 17.66 0.28 -16.63
N ALA A 15 17.00 1.19 -15.93
CA ALA A 15 17.31 2.62 -16.05
C ALA A 15 18.45 2.91 -15.04
N THR A 16 19.68 3.02 -15.53
CA THR A 16 20.84 3.42 -14.74
C THR A 16 20.92 4.94 -14.68
N SER A 17 20.59 5.54 -13.53
CA SER A 17 20.95 6.93 -13.22
C SER A 17 22.11 6.92 -12.22
N ASN A 18 23.29 7.39 -12.63
CA ASN A 18 24.48 7.46 -11.78
C ASN A 18 24.34 8.58 -10.75
N ILE A 19 24.18 8.23 -9.45
CA ILE A 19 24.68 8.87 -8.21
C ILE A 19 24.04 8.08 -7.05
N ALA A 20 24.86 7.26 -6.37
CA ALA A 20 24.49 6.17 -5.46
C ALA A 20 23.46 5.20 -6.07
N GLU A 21 23.90 4.02 -6.53
CA GLU A 21 23.14 3.06 -7.37
C GLU A 21 21.77 2.63 -6.79
N VAL A 22 20.79 3.50 -6.94
CA VAL A 22 19.37 3.16 -6.86
C VAL A 22 19.01 2.51 -8.18
N ALA A 23 18.97 1.18 -8.21
CA ALA A 23 18.47 0.45 -9.35
C ALA A 23 16.94 0.36 -9.29
N LEU A 24 16.24 1.17 -10.09
CA LEU A 24 14.81 1.00 -10.30
C LEU A 24 14.59 -0.11 -11.33
N ASN A 25 14.00 -1.22 -10.90
CA ASN A 25 13.59 -2.29 -11.80
C ASN A 25 12.10 -2.21 -12.04
N ILE A 26 11.72 -2.09 -13.31
CA ILE A 26 10.33 -2.11 -13.77
C ILE A 26 10.02 -3.50 -14.30
N THR A 27 9.04 -4.19 -13.70
CA THR A 27 8.56 -5.48 -14.23
C THR A 27 7.06 -5.43 -14.54
N GLY A 28 6.69 -5.65 -15.80
CA GLY A 28 5.32 -5.58 -16.31
C GLY A 28 5.28 -5.48 -17.85
N ASP A 29 4.10 -5.67 -18.45
CA ASP A 29 3.90 -5.45 -19.88
C ASP A 29 4.11 -3.96 -20.21
N SER A 30 4.82 -3.67 -21.29
CA SER A 30 5.10 -2.29 -21.73
C SER A 30 3.79 -1.59 -22.11
N GLY A 31 3.33 -0.63 -21.28
CA GLY A 31 2.11 0.14 -21.52
C GLY A 31 1.46 0.69 -20.24
N PHE A 32 0.18 1.07 -20.34
CA PHE A 32 -0.66 1.50 -19.21
C PHE A 32 -1.00 0.30 -18.30
N SER A 33 -0.63 0.40 -17.01
CA SER A 33 -0.97 -0.58 -15.98
C SER A 33 -2.19 -0.14 -15.17
N LYS A 34 -2.89 -1.10 -14.54
CA LYS A 34 -3.97 -0.74 -13.61
C LYS A 34 -3.39 -0.24 -12.30
N ILE A 35 -2.37 -0.93 -11.77
CA ILE A 35 -1.69 -0.55 -10.53
C ILE A 35 -0.19 -0.47 -10.79
N GLY A 36 0.45 0.64 -10.41
CA GLY A 36 1.87 0.73 -10.17
C GLY A 36 2.12 0.65 -8.67
N ARG A 37 3.02 -0.21 -8.23
CA ARG A 37 3.37 -0.28 -6.81
C ARG A 37 4.85 -0.05 -6.59
N ILE A 38 5.14 0.80 -5.61
CA ILE A 38 6.49 1.08 -5.17
C ILE A 38 6.86 0.05 -4.10
N VAL A 39 7.95 -0.68 -4.33
CA VAL A 39 8.51 -1.64 -3.40
C VAL A 39 9.92 -1.21 -3.07
N ILE A 40 10.21 -1.00 -1.79
CA ILE A 40 11.52 -0.53 -1.34
C ILE A 40 12.29 -1.74 -0.82
N ALA A 41 13.37 -2.13 -1.48
CA ALA A 41 14.22 -3.24 -1.06
C ALA A 41 15.42 -2.69 -0.28
N GLY A 42 15.54 -3.08 1.00
CA GLY A 42 16.56 -2.60 1.91
C GLY A 42 16.00 -1.82 3.10
N ASN A 43 16.89 -1.43 4.02
CA ASN A 43 16.52 -0.77 5.27
C ASN A 43 16.07 0.68 5.04
N TYR A 44 14.75 0.90 4.95
CA TYR A 44 14.17 2.19 4.63
C TYR A 44 13.93 3.06 5.86
N SER A 45 14.42 4.32 5.83
CA SER A 45 14.38 5.23 6.97
C SER A 45 13.00 5.81 7.28
N ARG A 46 12.16 5.97 6.23
CA ARG A 46 10.86 6.67 6.21
C ARG A 46 10.94 8.18 6.48
N LYS A 47 12.14 8.75 6.42
CA LYS A 47 12.33 10.20 6.50
C LYS A 47 11.75 10.86 5.25
N PHE A 48 11.34 12.12 5.43
CA PHE A 48 10.75 12.92 4.37
C PHE A 48 11.63 13.01 3.13
N GLU A 49 12.93 13.24 3.31
CA GLU A 49 13.89 13.40 2.23
C GLU A 49 14.04 12.10 1.40
N ASP A 50 14.04 10.96 2.09
CA ASP A 50 14.16 9.65 1.43
C ASP A 50 12.86 9.28 0.70
N ALA A 51 11.69 9.56 1.29
CA ALA A 51 10.40 9.43 0.62
C ALA A 51 10.30 10.31 -0.62
N ARG A 52 10.76 11.57 -0.52
CA ARG A 52 10.74 12.53 -1.62
C ARG A 52 11.62 12.06 -2.77
N LYS A 53 12.85 11.64 -2.48
CA LYS A 53 13.80 11.12 -3.47
C LYS A 53 13.24 9.91 -4.24
N ILE A 54 12.47 9.04 -3.58
CA ILE A 54 11.81 7.92 -4.24
C ILE A 54 10.75 8.42 -5.23
N LEU A 55 9.88 9.35 -4.80
CA LEU A 55 8.82 9.88 -5.66
C LEU A 55 9.37 10.67 -6.86
N GLU A 56 10.42 11.47 -6.66
CA GLU A 56 11.12 12.20 -7.73
C GLU A 56 11.60 11.20 -8.80
N LYS A 57 12.36 10.17 -8.40
CA LYS A 57 12.84 9.13 -9.33
C LYS A 57 11.72 8.37 -10.02
N VAL A 58 10.64 8.07 -9.30
CA VAL A 58 9.48 7.38 -9.89
C VAL A 58 8.77 8.28 -10.92
N SER A 59 8.68 9.59 -10.68
CA SER A 59 8.06 10.55 -11.60
C SER A 59 8.79 10.70 -12.93
N GLU A 60 10.11 10.46 -12.94
CA GLU A 60 10.96 10.49 -14.13
C GLU A 60 10.83 9.22 -14.99
N CYS A 61 10.14 8.19 -14.51
CA CYS A 61 10.07 6.91 -15.19
C CYS A 61 9.01 6.90 -16.29
N ASN A 62 9.36 6.29 -17.42
CA ASN A 62 8.46 6.15 -18.56
C ASN A 62 7.48 4.97 -18.36
N PHE A 63 6.48 5.17 -17.51
CA PHE A 63 5.34 4.29 -17.34
C PHE A 63 4.08 5.10 -17.05
N LYS A 64 2.90 4.47 -17.18
CA LYS A 64 1.64 5.02 -16.68
C LYS A 64 0.87 3.96 -15.92
N ALA A 65 0.28 4.33 -14.80
CA ALA A 65 -0.61 3.48 -14.02
C ALA A 65 -1.83 4.24 -13.53
N GLU A 66 -3.00 3.60 -13.50
CA GLU A 66 -4.20 4.26 -12.95
C GLU A 66 -4.04 4.57 -11.46
N TYR A 67 -3.56 3.60 -10.68
CA TYR A 67 -3.27 3.75 -9.26
C TYR A 67 -1.78 3.55 -9.00
N LEU A 68 -1.09 4.55 -8.47
CA LEU A 68 0.26 4.42 -7.93
C LEU A 68 0.18 4.27 -6.41
N ILE A 69 0.82 3.24 -5.84
CA ILE A 69 0.74 2.96 -4.41
C ILE A 69 2.10 2.90 -3.73
N THR A 70 2.20 3.46 -2.52
CA THR A 70 3.37 3.35 -1.63
C THR A 70 3.13 2.37 -0.49
N CYS A 71 4.17 2.05 0.30
CA CYS A 71 4.04 1.23 1.50
C CYS A 71 3.32 1.96 2.64
N GLY A 72 2.89 1.22 3.66
CA GLY A 72 2.46 1.82 4.93
C GLY A 72 3.64 2.50 5.61
N GLY A 73 3.42 3.67 6.21
CA GLY A 73 4.52 4.48 6.77
C GLY A 73 5.60 4.82 5.75
N PHE A 74 5.22 5.10 4.51
CA PHE A 74 6.16 5.55 3.48
C PHE A 74 6.86 6.83 3.91
N VAL A 75 6.14 7.74 4.54
CA VAL A 75 6.71 8.90 5.22
C VAL A 75 6.18 8.97 6.65
N GLU A 76 7.00 9.50 7.56
CA GLU A 76 6.56 9.79 8.92
C GLU A 76 6.35 11.28 9.14
N PHE A 77 5.38 11.63 9.98
CA PHE A 77 5.13 13.00 10.43
C PHE A 77 5.07 13.09 11.96
N PRO A 78 5.34 14.27 12.55
CA PRO A 78 5.28 14.46 13.99
C PRO A 78 3.89 14.18 14.57
N TRP A 79 3.86 13.47 15.70
CA TRP A 79 2.65 13.35 16.51
C TRP A 79 2.31 14.70 17.15
N VAL A 80 1.13 15.25 16.84
CA VAL A 80 0.69 16.56 17.37
C VAL A 80 -0.19 16.42 18.62
N ASN A 81 -1.29 15.67 18.54
CA ASN A 81 -2.26 15.48 19.62
C ASN A 81 -3.14 14.23 19.33
N ARG A 82 -4.16 13.98 20.15
CA ARG A 82 -5.11 12.85 19.98
C ARG A 82 -6.34 13.17 19.13
N ASP A 83 -6.42 14.36 18.55
CA ASP A 83 -7.52 14.76 17.68
C ASP A 83 -7.28 14.16 16.28
N PHE A 84 -8.16 13.23 15.87
CA PHE A 84 -7.99 12.51 14.61
C PHE A 84 -8.09 13.45 13.41
N ASP A 85 -8.99 14.43 13.43
CA ASP A 85 -9.16 15.36 12.31
C ASP A 85 -7.94 16.26 12.18
N ARG A 86 -7.38 16.72 13.31
CA ARG A 86 -6.13 17.47 13.29
C ARG A 86 -4.96 16.65 12.77
N LEU A 87 -4.88 15.36 13.09
CA LEU A 87 -3.86 14.47 12.56
C LEU A 87 -4.00 14.28 11.04
N LEU A 88 -5.23 14.25 10.50
CA LEU A 88 -5.47 14.21 9.06
C LEU A 88 -5.00 15.49 8.37
N GLU A 89 -5.29 16.67 8.93
CA GLU A 89 -4.82 17.95 8.41
C GLU A 89 -3.29 18.01 8.33
N GLU A 90 -2.61 17.59 9.41
CA GLU A 90 -1.15 17.55 9.44
C GLU A 90 -0.60 16.53 8.43
N ALA A 91 -1.16 15.32 8.38
CA ALA A 91 -0.75 14.31 7.41
C ALA A 91 -0.90 14.82 5.97
N GLN A 92 -1.99 15.51 5.66
CA GLN A 92 -2.21 16.11 4.35
C GLN A 92 -1.18 17.19 4.03
N ALA A 93 -0.92 18.12 4.94
CA ALA A 93 0.09 19.16 4.73
C ALA A 93 1.49 18.56 4.48
N TRP A 94 1.83 17.46 5.17
CA TRP A 94 3.06 16.71 4.92
C TRP A 94 3.08 16.05 3.54
N CYS A 95 1.98 15.44 3.11
CA CYS A 95 1.87 14.85 1.78
C CYS A 95 1.91 15.91 0.66
N GLU A 96 1.24 17.06 0.82
CA GLU A 96 1.30 18.17 -0.14
C GLU A 96 2.72 18.71 -0.28
N ARG A 97 3.43 18.91 0.84
CA ARG A 97 4.85 19.28 0.83
C ARG A 97 5.72 18.22 0.16
N LEU A 98 5.43 16.95 0.38
CA LEU A 98 6.15 15.83 -0.21
C LEU A 98 6.02 15.86 -1.74
N LEU A 99 4.82 16.13 -2.26
CA LEU A 99 4.50 16.16 -3.68
C LEU A 99 4.85 17.47 -4.40
N ASN A 100 5.05 18.57 -3.65
CA ASN A 100 5.33 19.87 -4.25
C ASN A 100 6.51 19.80 -5.25
N GLY A 101 6.23 20.17 -6.51
CA GLY A 101 7.20 20.18 -7.61
C GLY A 101 7.51 18.80 -8.22
N ILE A 102 6.81 17.73 -7.82
CA ILE A 102 6.98 16.39 -8.41
C ILE A 102 5.87 16.16 -9.44
N GLY A 103 6.24 15.88 -10.69
CA GLY A 103 5.32 15.71 -11.82
C GLY A 103 4.56 14.37 -11.84
N ILE A 104 3.88 14.03 -10.75
CA ILE A 104 3.13 12.77 -10.57
C ILE A 104 1.95 12.62 -11.55
N GLU A 105 1.39 13.73 -12.03
CA GLU A 105 0.33 13.79 -13.05
C GLU A 105 0.71 13.19 -14.39
N ASN A 106 2.01 13.03 -14.65
CA ASN A 106 2.49 12.43 -15.89
C ASN A 106 2.40 10.89 -15.86
N ILE A 107 2.36 10.29 -14.67
CA ILE A 107 2.50 8.84 -14.48
C ILE A 107 1.27 8.18 -13.85
N THR A 108 0.37 8.92 -13.20
CA THR A 108 -0.81 8.31 -12.56
C THR A 108 -2.07 9.18 -12.47
N ASP A 109 -3.25 8.53 -12.43
CA ASP A 109 -4.54 9.18 -12.17
C ASP A 109 -4.77 9.34 -10.65
N TYR A 110 -4.29 8.39 -9.85
CA TYR A 110 -4.48 8.32 -8.40
C TYR A 110 -3.20 7.88 -7.69
N LEU A 111 -2.79 8.61 -6.65
CA LEU A 111 -1.66 8.24 -5.81
C LEU A 111 -2.14 7.90 -4.41
N THR A 112 -1.67 6.78 -3.83
CA THR A 112 -1.84 6.51 -2.41
C THR A 112 -0.52 6.61 -1.64
N ILE A 113 -0.54 7.35 -0.54
CA ILE A 113 0.62 7.56 0.33
C ILE A 113 0.32 7.01 1.72
N GLY A 114 1.05 5.98 2.15
CA GLY A 114 1.05 5.57 3.55
C GLY A 114 1.83 6.56 4.41
N ILE A 115 1.23 7.06 5.48
CA ILE A 115 1.84 8.07 6.36
C ILE A 115 1.51 7.78 7.82
N ASP A 116 2.54 7.72 8.66
CA ASP A 116 2.38 7.36 10.07
C ASP A 116 2.85 8.49 11.00
N SER A 117 2.21 8.63 12.15
CA SER A 117 2.69 9.50 13.23
C SER A 117 2.99 8.67 14.47
N TYR A 118 4.26 8.52 14.81
CA TYR A 118 4.65 7.83 16.05
C TYR A 118 5.06 8.86 17.10
N SER A 119 4.44 8.81 18.28
CA SER A 119 5.01 9.47 19.47
C SER A 119 6.26 8.75 20.00
N ASN A 120 6.40 7.45 19.68
CA ASN A 120 7.59 6.64 19.93
C ASN A 120 7.57 5.39 19.05
N ARG A 121 8.60 5.21 18.20
CA ARG A 121 8.70 4.10 17.25
C ARG A 121 8.93 2.72 17.91
N THR A 122 9.51 2.68 19.11
CA THR A 122 9.78 1.44 19.84
C THR A 122 8.62 0.98 20.72
N ASN A 123 7.60 1.82 20.91
CA ASN A 123 6.44 1.50 21.74
C ASN A 123 5.12 1.82 21.03
N LEU A 124 4.61 0.81 20.31
CA LEU A 124 3.33 0.86 19.59
C LEU A 124 2.10 1.00 20.50
N ARG A 125 2.25 0.94 21.83
CA ARG A 125 1.16 1.22 22.78
C ARG A 125 0.98 2.72 23.04
N LYS A 126 1.95 3.56 22.65
CA LYS A 126 1.78 5.00 22.71
C LYS A 126 0.88 5.49 21.57
N PRO A 127 0.22 6.65 21.73
CA PRO A 127 -0.63 7.22 20.71
C PRO A 127 0.07 7.36 19.35
N HIS A 128 -0.60 6.86 18.32
CA HIS A 128 -0.17 6.95 16.93
C HIS A 128 -1.36 6.79 15.97
N VAL A 129 -1.18 7.19 14.73
CA VAL A 129 -2.03 6.82 13.58
C VAL A 129 -1.16 6.17 12.51
N GLU A 130 -1.77 5.27 11.75
CA GLU A 130 -1.21 4.71 10.51
C GLU A 130 -2.23 5.00 9.41
N LEU A 131 -1.98 6.02 8.60
CA LEU A 131 -2.92 6.57 7.63
C LEU A 131 -2.53 6.19 6.20
N VAL A 132 -3.51 6.27 5.31
CA VAL A 132 -3.31 6.22 3.86
C VAL A 132 -4.11 7.35 3.24
N GLY A 133 -3.40 8.30 2.63
CA GLY A 133 -4.02 9.35 1.82
C GLY A 133 -4.13 8.89 0.37
N LEU A 134 -5.34 8.89 -0.19
CA LEU A 134 -5.61 8.70 -1.60
C LEU A 134 -5.80 10.08 -2.25
N TYR A 135 -4.90 10.43 -3.14
CA TYR A 135 -4.90 11.67 -3.89
C TYR A 135 -5.43 11.46 -5.31
N ASP A 136 -6.54 12.11 -5.64
CA ASP A 136 -7.05 12.23 -7.00
C ASP A 136 -6.30 13.38 -7.70
N VAL A 137 -5.40 13.01 -8.60
CA VAL A 137 -4.47 13.94 -9.24
C VAL A 137 -5.19 14.94 -10.14
N LYS A 138 -6.29 14.52 -10.76
CA LYS A 138 -7.04 15.36 -11.70
C LYS A 138 -7.86 16.42 -10.98
N THR A 139 -8.43 16.07 -9.83
CA THR A 139 -9.33 16.96 -9.09
C THR A 139 -8.67 17.68 -7.92
N ASP A 140 -7.41 17.35 -7.63
CA ASP A 140 -6.64 17.87 -6.50
C ASP A 140 -7.39 17.64 -5.16
N ARG A 141 -7.86 16.40 -4.96
CA ARG A 141 -8.63 16.02 -3.76
C ARG A 141 -8.03 14.85 -3.04
N TRP A 142 -8.06 14.95 -1.71
CA TRP A 142 -7.65 13.88 -0.81
C TRP A 142 -8.86 13.14 -0.26
N HIS A 143 -8.75 11.82 -0.23
CA HIS A 143 -9.57 10.93 0.56
C HIS A 143 -8.68 10.20 1.56
N TRP A 144 -9.08 10.19 2.83
CA TRP A 144 -8.28 9.61 3.89
C TRP A 144 -8.89 8.33 4.43
N THR A 145 -8.04 7.33 4.65
CA THR A 145 -8.33 6.18 5.50
C THR A 145 -7.12 5.90 6.37
N GLY A 146 -7.17 4.83 7.15
CA GLY A 146 -6.07 4.40 7.96
C GLY A 146 -6.33 3.00 8.49
N LYS A 147 -5.41 2.53 9.34
CA LYS A 147 -5.54 1.22 9.94
C LYS A 147 -6.73 1.16 10.88
N SER A 148 -7.63 0.22 10.62
CA SER A 148 -8.82 -0.01 11.44
C SER A 148 -8.72 -1.29 12.26
N TYR A 149 -7.84 -2.22 11.86
CA TYR A 149 -7.63 -3.51 12.51
C TYR A 149 -6.19 -3.67 13.05
N PRO A 150 -5.89 -3.14 14.26
CA PRO A 150 -4.57 -3.20 14.86
C PRO A 150 -4.09 -4.62 15.17
N THR A 151 -2.76 -4.76 15.27
CA THR A 151 -2.15 -5.90 15.98
C THR A 151 -2.48 -5.83 17.48
N HIS A 152 -2.08 -6.82 18.27
CA HIS A 152 -2.35 -6.78 19.72
C HIS A 152 -1.61 -5.61 20.41
N ASP A 153 -0.35 -5.38 20.06
CA ASP A 153 0.45 -4.33 20.69
C ASP A 153 0.03 -2.91 20.31
N GLN A 154 -0.69 -2.75 19.21
CA GLN A 154 -1.21 -1.46 18.74
C GLN A 154 -2.56 -1.10 19.36
N GLU A 155 -3.29 -2.06 19.94
CA GLU A 155 -4.69 -1.90 20.33
C GLU A 155 -4.94 -0.72 21.30
N LYS A 156 -3.96 -0.43 22.17
CA LYS A 156 -4.04 0.70 23.13
C LYS A 156 -3.61 2.04 22.55
N GLY A 157 -2.74 2.03 21.54
CA GLY A 157 -2.08 3.23 21.04
C GLY A 157 -2.65 3.75 19.72
N LEU A 158 -3.18 2.85 18.89
CA LEU A 158 -3.65 3.21 17.55
C LEU A 158 -4.99 3.92 17.63
N LEU A 159 -5.02 5.16 17.14
CA LEU A 159 -6.27 5.82 16.77
C LEU A 159 -6.71 5.20 15.43
N ARG A 160 -7.84 4.49 15.47
CA ARG A 160 -8.32 3.66 14.35
C ARG A 160 -9.15 4.51 13.40
N ALA A 161 -8.96 4.31 12.10
CA ALA A 161 -9.85 4.89 11.10
C ALA A 161 -11.22 4.19 11.09
N GLU A 162 -12.24 4.92 10.67
CA GLU A 162 -13.58 4.38 10.45
C GLU A 162 -13.61 3.40 9.28
N LEU A 163 -14.34 2.29 9.43
CA LEU A 163 -14.35 1.20 8.44
C LEU A 163 -14.85 1.66 7.06
N ASP A 164 -15.74 2.64 7.02
CA ASP A 164 -16.33 3.14 5.78
C ASP A 164 -15.33 3.91 4.91
N THR A 165 -14.29 4.46 5.51
CA THR A 165 -13.25 5.20 4.77
C THR A 165 -12.41 4.30 3.86
N HIS A 166 -12.40 2.98 4.08
CA HIS A 166 -11.69 2.03 3.24
C HIS A 166 -12.32 1.85 1.85
N PHE A 167 -13.58 2.25 1.64
CA PHE A 167 -14.35 1.96 0.44
C PHE A 167 -14.63 3.23 -0.37
N VAL A 168 -13.90 3.40 -1.47
CA VAL A 168 -13.90 4.65 -2.27
C VAL A 168 -14.44 4.38 -3.66
N ARG A 169 -15.46 5.15 -4.08
CA ARG A 169 -15.98 5.11 -5.45
C ARG A 169 -15.26 6.16 -6.29
N LEU A 170 -14.37 5.69 -7.14
CA LEU A 170 -13.68 6.48 -8.17
C LEU A 170 -14.22 6.06 -9.53
N ARG A 171 -13.36 5.92 -10.54
CA ARG A 171 -13.71 5.19 -11.78
C ARG A 171 -14.06 3.73 -11.49
N ASP A 172 -13.39 3.13 -10.51
CA ASP A 172 -13.69 1.79 -9.99
C ASP A 172 -14.23 1.86 -8.57
N ARG A 173 -14.75 0.73 -8.08
CA ARG A 173 -14.94 0.50 -6.64
C ARG A 173 -13.61 0.07 -6.04
N VAL A 174 -12.94 0.98 -5.32
CA VAL A 174 -11.60 0.78 -4.75
C VAL A 174 -11.70 0.50 -3.26
N MET A 175 -11.04 -0.57 -2.81
CA MET A 175 -10.85 -0.84 -1.39
C MET A 175 -9.39 -0.57 -1.00
N VAL A 176 -9.17 0.40 -0.12
CA VAL A 176 -7.84 0.79 0.36
C VAL A 176 -7.62 0.13 1.73
N LEU A 177 -6.53 -0.60 1.91
CA LEU A 177 -6.22 -1.32 3.15
C LEU A 177 -4.91 -0.80 3.75
N GLY A 178 -4.95 -0.45 5.03
CA GLY A 178 -3.75 -0.34 5.85
C GLY A 178 -3.15 -1.72 6.11
N CYS A 179 -1.89 -1.74 6.53
CA CYS A 179 -1.05 -2.93 6.67
C CYS A 179 -1.79 -4.20 7.13
N HIS A 180 -2.28 -4.20 8.37
CA HIS A 180 -2.87 -5.38 9.01
C HIS A 180 -4.37 -5.57 8.72
N ASP A 181 -5.01 -4.64 8.00
CA ASP A 181 -6.45 -4.73 7.71
C ASP A 181 -6.76 -5.93 6.80
N LEU A 182 -5.83 -6.30 5.92
CA LEU A 182 -5.95 -7.50 5.09
C LEU A 182 -6.13 -8.78 5.93
N THR A 183 -5.63 -8.82 7.17
CA THR A 183 -5.80 -9.95 8.09
C THR A 183 -7.28 -10.22 8.44
N MET A 184 -8.18 -9.24 8.27
CA MET A 184 -9.62 -9.48 8.44
C MET A 184 -10.18 -10.51 7.44
N PHE A 185 -9.48 -10.76 6.34
CA PHE A 185 -9.79 -11.82 5.38
C PHE A 185 -9.08 -13.15 5.72
N ASN A 186 -8.27 -13.24 6.77
CA ASN A 186 -7.59 -14.49 7.11
C ASN A 186 -8.53 -15.45 7.87
N ARG A 187 -8.73 -16.69 7.38
CA ARG A 187 -9.62 -17.67 8.01
C ARG A 187 -9.28 -17.95 9.48
N ARG A 188 -7.99 -18.02 9.83
CA ARG A 188 -7.55 -18.25 11.20
C ARG A 188 -7.84 -17.04 12.09
N ALA A 189 -7.61 -15.83 11.57
CA ALA A 189 -7.96 -14.61 12.29
C ALA A 189 -9.47 -14.52 12.54
N ILE A 190 -10.29 -14.85 11.54
CA ILE A 190 -11.75 -14.90 11.65
C ILE A 190 -12.18 -15.92 12.72
N ALA A 191 -11.63 -17.14 12.69
CA ALA A 191 -11.99 -18.21 13.63
C ALA A 191 -11.59 -17.88 15.08
N ASN A 192 -10.45 -17.20 15.26
CA ASN A 192 -9.90 -16.90 16.58
C ASN A 192 -10.34 -15.54 17.13
N ALA A 193 -11.06 -14.73 16.36
CA ALA A 193 -11.47 -13.40 16.80
C ALA A 193 -12.56 -13.50 17.88
N GLY A 194 -12.32 -12.83 19.02
CA GLY A 194 -13.30 -12.60 20.08
C GLY A 194 -13.62 -11.12 20.24
N GLY A 195 -14.70 -10.84 20.99
CA GLY A 195 -15.08 -9.47 21.39
C GLY A 195 -15.19 -8.49 20.21
N TRP A 196 -14.65 -7.28 20.41
CA TRP A 196 -14.73 -6.20 19.42
C TRP A 196 -14.06 -6.56 18.08
N ARG A 197 -12.99 -7.37 18.08
CA ARG A 197 -12.30 -7.79 16.85
C ARG A 197 -13.21 -8.62 15.94
N LYS A 198 -14.01 -9.52 16.53
CA LYS A 198 -14.99 -10.33 15.80
C LYS A 198 -16.03 -9.45 15.12
N GLU A 199 -16.52 -8.43 15.84
CA GLU A 199 -17.51 -7.49 15.31
C GLU A 199 -16.92 -6.61 14.21
N THR A 200 -15.70 -6.09 14.39
CA THR A 200 -14.98 -5.34 13.35
C THR A 200 -14.80 -6.17 12.07
N ILE A 201 -14.33 -7.42 12.20
CA ILE A 201 -14.20 -8.34 11.06
C ILE A 201 -15.55 -8.54 10.38
N LYS A 202 -16.61 -8.84 11.14
CA LYS A 202 -17.95 -9.08 10.59
C LYS A 202 -18.47 -7.87 9.81
N ARG A 203 -18.37 -6.67 10.40
CA ARG A 203 -18.79 -5.41 9.76
C ARG A 203 -17.97 -5.12 8.51
N PHE A 204 -16.65 -5.22 8.59
CA PHE A 204 -15.77 -4.96 7.45
C PHE A 204 -16.05 -5.93 6.28
N LEU A 205 -16.16 -7.23 6.56
CA LEU A 205 -16.46 -8.24 5.53
C LEU A 205 -17.87 -8.07 4.96
N SER A 206 -18.84 -7.59 5.75
CA SER A 206 -20.18 -7.25 5.25
C SER A 206 -20.10 -6.10 4.25
N LYS A 207 -19.46 -4.99 4.64
CA LYS A 207 -19.26 -3.82 3.80
C LYS A 207 -18.49 -4.14 2.53
N ALA A 208 -17.43 -4.94 2.61
CA ALA A 208 -16.66 -5.36 1.44
C ALA A 208 -17.50 -6.18 0.44
N ARG A 209 -18.36 -7.09 0.92
CA ARG A 209 -19.26 -7.87 0.05
C ARG A 209 -20.35 -7.01 -0.61
N GLU A 210 -20.89 -6.04 0.12
CA GLU A 210 -21.88 -5.09 -0.40
C GLU A 210 -21.25 -4.15 -1.43
N PHE A 211 -20.07 -3.60 -1.10
CA PHE A 211 -19.34 -2.68 -1.94
C PHE A 211 -18.82 -3.33 -3.22
N LYS A 212 -18.52 -4.64 -3.21
CA LYS A 212 -18.01 -5.41 -4.37
C LYS A 212 -16.81 -4.72 -5.03
N PRO A 213 -15.68 -4.53 -4.31
CA PRO A 213 -14.53 -3.82 -4.86
C PRO A 213 -13.98 -4.52 -6.10
N GLU A 214 -13.48 -3.73 -7.04
CA GLU A 214 -12.85 -4.17 -8.28
C GLU A 214 -11.33 -4.10 -8.19
N VAL A 215 -10.85 -3.15 -7.40
CA VAL A 215 -9.45 -2.85 -7.14
C VAL A 215 -9.22 -2.86 -5.63
N VAL A 216 -8.17 -3.55 -5.17
CA VAL A 216 -7.76 -3.54 -3.76
C VAL A 216 -6.29 -3.11 -3.63
N LEU A 217 -6.05 -2.08 -2.83
CA LEU A 217 -4.74 -1.45 -2.65
C LEU A 217 -4.28 -1.66 -1.20
N GLN A 218 -3.24 -2.47 -0.97
CA GLN A 218 -2.73 -2.73 0.38
C GLN A 218 -1.40 -2.02 0.63
N HIS A 219 -1.29 -1.41 1.82
CA HIS A 219 -0.15 -0.61 2.28
C HIS A 219 0.52 -1.27 3.48
N PRO A 220 1.18 -2.44 3.33
CA PRO A 220 1.97 -3.01 4.42
C PRO A 220 3.23 -2.19 4.63
N HIS A 221 3.70 -2.11 5.88
CA HIS A 221 5.00 -1.53 6.21
C HIS A 221 6.13 -2.39 5.67
N PHE A 222 6.13 -3.68 6.06
CA PHE A 222 7.15 -4.65 5.69
C PHE A 222 6.52 -5.90 5.08
N THR A 223 7.16 -6.47 4.07
CA THR A 223 6.82 -7.79 3.52
C THR A 223 8.10 -8.50 3.06
N ASP A 224 8.65 -9.36 3.92
CA ASP A 224 9.88 -10.13 3.68
C ASP A 224 9.62 -11.59 3.27
N SER A 225 8.36 -12.01 3.22
CA SER A 225 7.97 -13.38 2.91
C SER A 225 6.74 -13.47 2.02
N GLU A 226 6.75 -14.40 1.08
CA GLU A 226 5.59 -14.72 0.25
C GLU A 226 4.41 -15.20 1.12
N ARG A 227 4.68 -15.76 2.29
CA ARG A 227 3.67 -16.37 3.16
C ARG A 227 2.92 -15.37 4.02
N THR A 228 3.46 -14.16 4.22
CA THR A 228 2.90 -13.16 5.14
C THR A 228 1.45 -12.82 4.79
N TRP A 229 1.17 -12.60 3.51
CA TRP A 229 -0.15 -12.15 3.04
C TRP A 229 -0.89 -13.18 2.18
N LEU A 230 -0.23 -14.27 1.77
CA LEU A 230 -0.78 -15.24 0.82
C LEU A 230 -2.16 -15.78 1.21
N VAL A 231 -2.32 -16.19 2.47
CA VAL A 231 -3.59 -16.77 2.96
C VAL A 231 -4.70 -15.73 2.94
N SER A 232 -4.40 -14.51 3.35
CA SER A 232 -5.37 -13.41 3.39
C SER A 232 -5.80 -13.00 1.98
N TRP A 233 -4.85 -12.86 1.04
CA TRP A 233 -5.15 -12.58 -0.36
C TRP A 233 -6.01 -13.66 -1.01
N ARG A 234 -5.61 -14.94 -0.90
CA ARG A 234 -6.38 -16.07 -1.46
C ARG A 234 -7.81 -16.11 -0.92
N ASN A 235 -7.99 -15.82 0.37
CA ASN A 235 -9.33 -15.84 0.94
C ASN A 235 -10.15 -14.60 0.55
N LEU A 236 -9.52 -13.43 0.45
CA LEU A 236 -10.15 -12.22 -0.10
C LEU A 236 -10.67 -12.49 -1.52
N GLU A 237 -9.83 -13.03 -2.41
CA GLU A 237 -10.21 -13.34 -3.79
C GLU A 237 -11.39 -14.31 -3.87
N ARG A 238 -11.39 -15.33 -3.01
CA ARG A 238 -12.50 -16.30 -2.95
C ARG A 238 -13.79 -15.67 -2.45
N MET A 239 -13.69 -14.69 -1.54
CA MET A 239 -14.84 -14.05 -0.92
C MET A 239 -15.43 -12.91 -1.74
N LEU A 240 -14.59 -12.24 -2.54
CA LEU A 240 -14.93 -11.07 -3.33
C LEU A 240 -14.57 -11.34 -4.79
N ASP A 241 -15.46 -12.04 -5.48
CA ASP A 241 -15.31 -12.41 -6.89
C ASP A 241 -15.25 -11.21 -7.85
N SER A 242 -15.73 -10.05 -7.41
CA SER A 242 -15.64 -8.78 -8.11
C SER A 242 -14.20 -8.25 -8.24
N VAL A 243 -13.26 -8.71 -7.42
CA VAL A 243 -11.88 -8.19 -7.38
C VAL A 243 -11.08 -8.67 -8.58
N ARG A 244 -10.79 -7.74 -9.49
CA ARG A 244 -10.03 -7.96 -10.73
C ARG A 244 -8.56 -7.61 -10.59
N HIS A 245 -8.24 -6.62 -9.77
CA HIS A 245 -6.89 -6.14 -9.56
C HIS A 245 -6.60 -5.97 -8.08
N TYR A 246 -5.41 -6.37 -7.65
CA TYR A 246 -4.91 -5.96 -6.35
C TYR A 246 -3.39 -5.91 -6.35
N ALA A 247 -2.84 -5.13 -5.43
CA ALA A 247 -1.42 -5.15 -5.15
C ALA A 247 -1.13 -4.77 -3.70
N SER A 248 -0.08 -5.38 -3.15
CA SER A 248 0.60 -4.89 -1.95
C SER A 248 1.85 -4.12 -2.35
N ALA A 249 1.99 -2.89 -1.90
CA ALA A 249 3.30 -2.24 -1.80
C ALA A 249 4.12 -2.86 -0.65
N GLY A 250 5.22 -2.22 -0.25
CA GLY A 250 5.90 -2.58 1.01
C GLY A 250 7.40 -2.33 0.99
N VAL A 251 7.99 -2.34 2.19
CA VAL A 251 9.44 -2.47 2.35
C VAL A 251 9.79 -3.96 2.39
N TYR A 252 10.60 -4.43 1.44
CA TYR A 252 11.21 -5.75 1.45
C TYR A 252 12.53 -5.65 2.21
N TYR A 253 12.44 -5.90 3.52
CA TYR A 253 13.58 -5.89 4.42
C TYR A 253 13.23 -6.65 5.70
N ARG A 254 14.23 -7.35 6.25
CA ARG A 254 14.17 -7.92 7.59
C ARG A 254 15.57 -7.95 8.19
N GLU A 255 15.69 -7.50 9.44
CA GLU A 255 16.91 -7.69 10.21
C GLU A 255 17.21 -9.19 10.37
N GLY A 256 18.42 -9.60 9.98
CA GLY A 256 18.80 -11.01 9.92
C GLY A 256 18.40 -11.75 8.63
N GLY A 257 17.88 -11.03 7.63
CA GLY A 257 17.63 -11.56 6.29
C GLY A 257 16.16 -11.87 5.99
N GLU A 258 15.77 -11.63 4.75
CA GLU A 258 14.43 -11.89 4.24
C GLU A 258 14.14 -13.40 4.13
N LYS A 259 12.88 -13.79 4.36
CA LYS A 259 12.47 -15.20 4.43
C LYS A 259 12.17 -15.83 3.08
N SER A 260 11.93 -15.02 2.05
CA SER A 260 11.57 -15.48 0.71
C SER A 260 12.18 -14.54 -0.31
N LYS A 261 12.39 -15.00 -1.55
CA LYS A 261 12.97 -14.13 -2.58
C LYS A 261 12.00 -13.01 -2.95
N LEU A 262 12.52 -11.83 -3.26
CA LEU A 262 11.70 -10.69 -3.68
C LEU A 262 10.73 -11.05 -4.81
N ASP A 263 11.20 -11.74 -5.86
CA ASP A 263 10.34 -12.13 -6.99
C ASP A 263 9.15 -13.03 -6.58
N GLU A 264 9.33 -13.87 -5.57
CA GLU A 264 8.27 -14.72 -5.01
C GLU A 264 7.24 -13.86 -4.26
N VAL A 265 7.73 -12.95 -3.41
CA VAL A 265 6.90 -11.95 -2.71
C VAL A 265 6.09 -11.14 -3.70
N LEU A 266 6.74 -10.57 -4.72
CA LEU A 266 6.10 -9.75 -5.74
C LEU A 266 5.03 -10.55 -6.48
N LYS A 267 5.31 -11.80 -6.86
CA LYS A 267 4.37 -12.64 -7.59
C LYS A 267 3.07 -12.91 -6.82
N VAL A 268 3.15 -13.19 -5.52
CA VAL A 268 1.97 -13.62 -4.74
C VAL A 268 1.15 -12.46 -4.17
N THR A 269 1.71 -11.26 -4.15
CA THR A 269 1.07 -10.05 -3.60
C THR A 269 0.48 -9.14 -4.67
N LYS A 270 0.23 -9.66 -5.88
CA LYS A 270 -0.46 -8.94 -6.95
C LYS A 270 -1.44 -9.81 -7.74
N LYS A 271 -2.41 -9.15 -8.39
CA LYS A 271 -3.31 -9.72 -9.39
C LYS A 271 -3.64 -8.69 -10.46
N GLY A 272 -3.75 -9.15 -11.70
CA GLY A 272 -4.11 -8.33 -12.85
C GLY A 272 -2.92 -7.54 -13.40
N ARG A 273 -3.20 -6.45 -14.11
CA ARG A 273 -2.18 -5.58 -14.71
C ARG A 273 -1.50 -4.71 -13.66
N VAL A 274 -0.40 -5.22 -13.10
CA VAL A 274 0.39 -4.54 -12.08
C VAL A 274 1.83 -4.41 -12.53
N ILE A 275 2.37 -3.19 -12.44
CA ILE A 275 3.77 -2.88 -12.67
C ILE A 275 4.49 -2.71 -11.32
N ASP A 276 5.61 -3.42 -11.17
CA ASP A 276 6.43 -3.33 -9.96
C ASP A 276 7.53 -2.30 -10.17
N LEU A 277 7.61 -1.30 -9.28
CA LEU A 277 8.66 -0.28 -9.23
C LEU A 277 9.55 -0.58 -8.02
N VAL A 278 10.61 -1.37 -8.24
CA VAL A 278 11.47 -1.81 -7.14
C VAL A 278 12.61 -0.82 -6.94
N PHE A 279 12.57 -0.08 -5.84
CA PHE A 279 13.61 0.85 -5.41
C PHE A 279 14.59 0.14 -4.48
N ARG A 280 15.86 0.01 -4.86
CA ARG A 280 16.89 -0.63 -4.03
C ARG A 280 17.70 0.44 -3.29
N LEU A 281 17.86 0.25 -1.98
CA LEU A 281 18.68 1.08 -1.08
C LEU A 281 20.08 0.50 -0.88
#